data_AF-A0A8K0TIV5-F1
#
_entry.id   AF-A0A8K0TIV5-F1
#
_cell.length_a   1.000
_cell.length_b   1.000
_cell.length_c   1.000
_cell.angle_alpha   90.00
_cell.angle_beta   90.00
_cell.angle_gamma   90.00
#
_symmetry.space_group_name_H-M   'P 1'
#
loop_
_entity.id
_entity.type
_entity.pdbx_description
1 polymer ?
#
loop_
_entity_poly.entity_id
_entity_poly.type
_entity_poly.pdbx_seq_one_letter_code
_entity_poly.pdbx_strand_id
1 'polypeptide(L)'
;MRSTTIIGSSLASAIGAQAASAQVPSDVETAIGLVNQHRSAHAVAPLTWNDNLANAAATWAAHLKAIDQPVHATEAQRPGQGEVIAHFTSSVGNMAPPFTSAVNKWLAGGASYPAGGVITDGSEAWTHWSQLMWSTSTEIGCGAAQVNKGTETKVFVVCRLTPEGNIFGQSPFPNNAVLARQDMSPGPFNGDITHFTPGVGACGEDDTGAGGILALSHLKMGPRSNDNPLCNRHVKLEANGKVAYATVRDKCMGCKIGDVDVSEDVFIALHNDLGIGRAPVTWTLV
;
A
#
# COMPACT_ATOMS: atom_id res chain seq x y z
N MET A 1 36.74 77.29 22.84
CA MET A 1 36.93 75.88 23.25
C MET A 1 36.00 75.03 22.41
N ARG A 2 36.54 74.07 21.65
CA ARG A 2 35.77 73.26 20.68
C ARG A 2 34.93 72.22 21.44
N SER A 3 33.63 72.17 21.15
CA SER A 3 32.72 71.13 21.65
C SER A 3 32.33 70.24 20.48
N THR A 4 32.64 68.95 20.60
CA THR A 4 32.39 67.91 19.58
C THR A 4 31.06 67.24 19.88
N THR A 5 30.08 67.32 18.97
CA THR A 5 28.80 66.62 19.09
C THR A 5 28.85 65.30 18.32
N ILE A 6 28.63 64.19 19.02
CA ILE A 6 28.49 62.84 18.47
C ILE A 6 27.02 62.61 18.13
N ILE A 7 26.71 62.29 16.86
CA ILE A 7 25.36 61.89 16.43
C ILE A 7 25.26 60.37 16.56
N GLY A 8 24.43 59.89 17.49
CA GLY A 8 24.10 58.47 17.64
C GLY A 8 23.00 58.06 16.67
N SER A 9 23.28 57.08 15.81
CA SER A 9 22.31 56.43 14.95
C SER A 9 21.61 55.29 15.70
N SER A 10 20.32 55.46 16.00
CA SER A 10 19.46 54.41 16.56
C SER A 10 18.93 53.50 15.44
N LEU A 11 19.41 52.26 15.39
CA LEU A 11 18.81 51.19 14.60
C LEU A 11 17.62 50.62 15.36
N ALA A 12 16.41 50.80 14.83
CA ALA A 12 15.22 50.10 15.29
C ALA A 12 15.17 48.71 14.65
N SER A 13 15.43 47.67 15.44
CA SER A 13 15.25 46.28 15.01
C SER A 13 13.77 45.92 15.01
N ALA A 14 13.22 45.63 13.83
CA ALA A 14 11.90 45.04 13.69
C ALA A 14 11.94 43.57 14.15
N ILE A 15 11.18 43.24 15.19
CA ILE A 15 10.99 41.87 15.67
C ILE A 15 9.90 41.24 14.80
N GLY A 16 10.31 40.39 13.84
CA GLY A 16 9.38 39.53 13.11
C GLY A 16 8.89 38.40 14.03
N ALA A 17 7.58 38.32 14.25
CA ALA A 17 6.98 37.17 14.92
C ALA A 17 6.99 35.96 13.98
N GLN A 18 7.88 35.00 14.22
CA GLN A 18 7.77 33.67 13.61
C GLN A 18 6.55 32.95 14.22
N ALA A 19 5.59 32.54 13.39
CA ALA A 19 4.54 31.63 13.82
C ALA A 19 5.16 30.30 14.26
N ALA A 20 4.96 29.91 15.51
CA ALA A 20 5.37 28.60 16.01
C ALA A 20 4.51 27.52 15.35
N SER A 21 5.10 26.63 14.54
CA SER A 21 4.39 25.42 14.11
C SER A 21 4.12 24.57 15.34
N ALA A 22 2.87 24.18 15.58
CA ALA A 22 2.55 23.21 16.60
C ALA A 22 3.34 21.92 16.32
N GLN A 23 4.23 21.52 17.23
CA GLN A 23 4.95 20.25 17.10
C GLN A 23 3.92 19.10 17.17
N VAL A 24 3.99 18.20 16.20
CA VAL A 24 3.23 16.94 16.22
C VAL A 24 3.60 16.19 17.52
N PRO A 25 2.62 15.70 18.31
CA PRO A 25 2.93 14.92 19.50
C PRO A 25 3.82 13.71 19.14
N SER A 26 4.84 13.42 19.95
CA SER A 26 5.81 12.34 19.66
C SER A 26 5.17 10.96 19.46
N ASP A 27 4.04 10.69 20.10
CA ASP A 27 3.23 9.47 19.87
C ASP A 27 2.64 9.42 18.45
N VAL A 28 2.13 10.55 17.95
CA VAL A 28 1.58 10.64 16.59
C VAL A 28 2.69 10.44 15.55
N GLU A 29 3.86 11.04 15.77
CA GLU A 29 5.02 10.85 14.90
C GLU A 29 5.46 9.38 14.85
N THR A 30 5.50 8.72 16.02
CA THR A 30 5.76 7.27 16.10
C THR A 30 4.72 6.46 15.33
N ALA A 31 3.43 6.79 15.52
CA ALA A 31 2.31 6.11 14.88
C ALA A 31 2.35 6.23 13.34
N ILE A 32 2.55 7.42 12.78
CA ILE A 32 2.67 7.59 11.32
C ILE A 32 3.95 6.94 10.77
N GLY A 33 5.04 6.95 11.55
CA GLY A 33 6.27 6.22 11.21
C GLY A 33 6.01 4.72 11.03
N LEU A 34 5.26 4.10 11.94
CA LEU A 34 4.87 2.69 11.83
C LEU A 34 3.98 2.41 10.61
N VAL A 35 2.99 3.27 10.34
CA VAL A 35 2.15 3.15 9.14
C VAL A 35 3.03 3.19 7.88
N ASN A 36 3.94 4.15 7.79
CA ASN A 36 4.81 4.33 6.62
C ASN A 36 5.83 3.20 6.47
N GLN A 37 6.32 2.62 7.57
CA GLN A 37 7.14 1.40 7.52
C GLN A 37 6.36 0.23 6.91
N HIS A 38 5.11 0.03 7.33
CA HIS A 38 4.24 -1.01 6.77
C HIS A 38 3.88 -0.77 5.30
N ARG A 39 3.60 0.49 4.91
CA ARG A 39 3.36 0.88 3.52
C ARG A 39 4.58 0.58 2.65
N SER A 40 5.78 0.96 3.11
CA SER A 40 7.03 0.66 2.41
C SER A 40 7.26 -0.84 2.23
N ALA A 41 6.94 -1.67 3.23
CA ALA A 41 7.06 -3.13 3.13
C ALA A 41 6.12 -3.74 2.07
N HIS A 42 5.07 -3.02 1.67
CA HIS A 42 4.12 -3.42 0.63
C HIS A 42 4.26 -2.59 -0.67
N ALA A 43 5.38 -1.89 -0.85
CA ALA A 43 5.63 -1.01 -2.01
C ALA A 43 4.56 0.08 -2.21
N VAL A 44 3.96 0.54 -1.10
CA VAL A 44 3.01 1.66 -1.10
C VAL A 44 3.73 2.94 -0.67
N ALA A 45 3.49 4.03 -1.41
CA ALA A 45 4.09 5.34 -1.11
C ALA A 45 3.73 5.81 0.31
N PRO A 46 4.65 6.46 1.06
CA PRO A 46 4.37 6.91 2.42
C PRO A 46 3.27 7.98 2.45
N LEU A 47 2.52 8.04 3.54
CA LEU A 47 1.57 9.10 3.85
C LEU A 47 2.29 10.30 4.45
N THR A 48 1.85 11.50 4.08
CA THR A 48 2.28 12.76 4.71
C THR A 48 1.26 13.23 5.75
N TRP A 49 1.73 13.86 6.82
CA TRP A 49 0.84 14.43 7.84
C TRP A 49 0.08 15.65 7.30
N ASN A 50 -1.20 15.78 7.66
CA ASN A 50 -2.04 16.93 7.31
C ASN A 50 -2.83 17.43 8.53
N ASP A 51 -2.59 18.69 8.92
CA ASP A 51 -3.21 19.29 10.11
C ASP A 51 -4.72 19.48 9.98
N ASN A 52 -5.24 19.69 8.77
CA ASN A 52 -6.68 19.82 8.56
C ASN A 52 -7.38 18.48 8.80
N LEU A 53 -6.80 17.38 8.31
CA LEU A 53 -7.27 16.03 8.61
C LEU A 53 -7.18 15.72 10.12
N ALA A 54 -6.11 16.15 10.78
CA ALA A 54 -5.93 15.95 12.22
C ALA A 54 -6.98 16.71 13.05
N ASN A 55 -7.26 17.96 12.69
CA ASN A 55 -8.31 18.76 13.32
C ASN A 55 -9.70 18.15 13.12
N ALA A 56 -9.99 17.65 11.91
CA ALA A 56 -11.23 16.94 11.63
C ALA A 56 -11.35 15.65 12.45
N ALA A 57 -10.27 14.86 12.53
CA ALA A 57 -10.20 13.63 13.32
C ALA A 57 -10.39 13.92 14.82
N ALA A 58 -9.76 14.96 15.36
CA ALA A 58 -9.91 15.36 16.76
C ALA A 58 -11.34 15.81 17.08
N THR A 59 -11.97 16.54 16.16
CA THR A 59 -13.39 16.95 16.27
C THR A 59 -14.29 15.72 16.32
N TRP A 60 -14.06 14.73 15.44
CA TRP A 60 -14.83 13.49 15.45
C TRP A 60 -14.58 12.67 16.72
N ALA A 61 -13.33 12.54 17.17
CA ALA A 61 -13.01 11.85 18.42
C ALA A 61 -13.74 12.49 19.63
N ALA A 62 -13.84 13.82 19.67
CA ALA A 62 -14.59 14.53 20.69
C ALA A 62 -16.10 14.23 20.62
N HIS A 63 -16.66 14.07 19.42
CA HIS A 63 -18.03 13.61 19.22
C HIS A 63 -18.22 12.18 19.73
N LEU A 64 -17.35 11.22 19.37
CA LEU A 64 -17.40 9.83 19.85
C LEU A 64 -17.35 9.75 21.38
N LYS A 65 -16.51 10.58 21.99
CA LYS A 65 -16.45 10.73 23.45
C LYS A 65 -17.79 11.21 24.03
N ALA A 66 -18.43 12.20 23.42
CA ALA A 66 -19.68 12.77 23.90
C ALA A 66 -20.85 11.78 23.84
N ILE A 67 -20.90 10.95 22.80
CA ILE A 67 -21.94 9.91 22.62
C ILE A 67 -21.53 8.55 23.21
N ASP A 68 -20.29 8.42 23.66
CA ASP A 68 -19.66 7.21 24.19
C ASP A 68 -19.65 5.98 23.26
N GLN A 69 -19.66 6.20 21.94
CA GLN A 69 -19.78 5.14 20.93
C GLN A 69 -18.77 5.34 19.79
N PRO A 70 -18.09 4.28 19.31
CA PRO A 70 -17.12 4.34 18.22
C PRO A 70 -17.81 4.23 16.85
N VAL A 71 -18.71 5.15 16.54
CA VAL A 71 -19.43 5.17 15.25
C VAL A 71 -18.64 5.91 14.18
N HIS A 72 -18.71 5.42 12.94
CA HIS A 72 -18.10 6.11 11.81
C HIS A 72 -18.85 7.38 11.43
N ALA A 73 -18.11 8.39 10.98
CA ALA A 73 -18.70 9.55 10.32
C ALA A 73 -19.33 9.15 8.99
N THR A 74 -20.47 9.77 8.67
CA THR A 74 -21.10 9.64 7.36
C THR A 74 -20.28 10.37 6.30
N GLU A 75 -20.42 9.99 5.04
CA GLU A 75 -19.68 10.63 3.94
C GLU A 75 -19.93 12.14 3.85
N ALA A 76 -21.17 12.58 4.10
CA ALA A 76 -21.50 14.00 4.17
C ALA A 76 -20.75 14.78 5.26
N GLN A 77 -20.32 14.11 6.33
CA GLN A 77 -19.54 14.69 7.43
C GLN A 77 -18.03 14.64 7.18
N ARG A 78 -17.58 13.87 6.18
CA ARG A 78 -16.16 13.67 5.88
C ARG A 78 -15.89 13.48 4.37
N PRO A 79 -16.36 14.40 3.52
CA PRO A 79 -16.37 14.20 2.07
C PRO A 79 -14.96 13.91 1.53
N GLY A 80 -14.80 12.77 0.86
CA GLY A 80 -13.56 12.33 0.24
C GLY A 80 -12.48 11.88 1.22
N GLN A 81 -12.82 11.68 2.50
CA GLN A 81 -11.87 11.25 3.54
C GLN A 81 -12.20 9.85 4.05
N GLY A 82 -11.22 8.96 4.01
CA GLY A 82 -11.28 7.68 4.72
C GLY A 82 -11.21 7.87 6.23
N GLU A 83 -11.61 6.86 7.00
CA GLU A 83 -11.63 6.92 8.47
C GLU A 83 -11.28 5.56 9.09
N VAL A 84 -10.43 5.58 10.11
CA VAL A 84 -10.22 4.44 11.01
C VAL A 84 -10.44 4.88 12.46
N ILE A 85 -11.11 4.04 13.25
CA ILE A 85 -11.48 4.33 14.64
C ILE A 85 -10.96 3.22 15.55
N ALA A 86 -10.41 3.61 16.69
CA ALA A 86 -10.09 2.73 17.79
C ALA A 86 -10.59 3.33 19.09
N HIS A 87 -10.88 2.48 20.07
CA HIS A 87 -11.12 2.91 21.43
C HIS A 87 -10.47 1.94 22.40
N PHE A 88 -10.08 2.47 23.56
CA PHE A 88 -9.43 1.73 24.62
C PHE A 88 -9.95 2.21 25.98
N THR A 89 -9.93 1.31 26.95
CA THR A 89 -10.21 1.62 28.35
C THR A 89 -9.01 1.15 29.19
N SER A 90 -8.57 1.96 30.14
CA SER A 90 -7.47 1.62 31.04
C SER A 90 -7.73 2.24 32.41
N SER A 91 -7.05 1.78 33.47
CA SER A 91 -7.12 2.46 34.77
C SER A 91 -6.61 3.89 34.64
N VAL A 92 -7.20 4.82 35.40
CA VAL A 92 -6.76 6.23 35.43
C VAL A 92 -5.26 6.31 35.74
N GLY A 93 -4.52 7.05 34.92
CA GLY A 93 -3.06 7.21 35.03
C GLY A 93 -2.23 6.13 34.33
N ASN A 94 -2.85 5.06 33.83
CA ASN A 94 -2.17 3.93 33.18
C ASN A 94 -2.49 3.82 31.67
N MET A 95 -2.76 4.94 31.01
CA MET A 95 -3.06 4.96 29.57
C MET A 95 -1.77 4.84 28.75
N ALA A 96 -1.70 3.82 27.89
CA ALA A 96 -0.63 3.70 26.91
C ALA A 96 -0.71 4.81 25.85
N PRO A 97 0.38 5.10 25.10
CA PRO A 97 0.34 6.05 23.99
C PRO A 97 -0.79 5.69 23.00
N PRO A 98 -1.87 6.51 22.91
CA PRO A 98 -3.11 6.09 22.28
C PRO A 98 -2.99 5.96 20.76
N PHE A 99 -2.19 6.80 20.09
CA PHE A 99 -2.04 6.75 18.64
C PHE A 99 -1.24 5.52 18.21
N THR A 100 -0.10 5.26 18.85
CA THR A 100 0.70 4.06 18.58
C THR A 100 -0.10 2.78 18.88
N SER A 101 -0.90 2.77 19.94
CA SER A 101 -1.76 1.64 20.29
C SER A 101 -2.88 1.41 19.26
N ALA A 102 -3.52 2.48 18.76
CA ALA A 102 -4.50 2.42 17.69
C ALA A 102 -3.90 1.88 16.38
N VAL A 103 -2.77 2.45 15.95
CA VAL A 103 -2.08 2.04 14.72
C VAL A 103 -1.65 0.58 14.78
N ASN A 104 -1.04 0.11 15.88
CA ASN A 104 -0.67 -1.30 16.01
C ASN A 104 -1.89 -2.23 15.91
N LYS A 105 -3.00 -1.86 16.56
CA LYS A 105 -4.26 -2.63 16.48
C LYS A 105 -4.80 -2.70 15.05
N TRP A 106 -4.79 -1.58 14.32
CA TRP A 106 -5.25 -1.55 12.93
C TRP A 106 -4.30 -2.32 12.01
N LEU A 107 -2.98 -2.16 12.16
CA LEU A 107 -1.98 -2.83 11.34
C LEU A 107 -2.00 -4.36 11.52
N ALA A 108 -2.36 -4.86 12.70
CA ALA A 108 -2.51 -6.30 12.95
C ALA A 108 -3.55 -6.98 12.03
N GLY A 109 -4.52 -6.23 11.51
CA GLY A 109 -5.51 -6.74 10.55
C GLY A 109 -4.89 -7.27 9.25
N GLY A 110 -3.66 -6.85 8.90
CA GLY A 110 -2.95 -7.34 7.73
C GLY A 110 -2.70 -8.86 7.76
N ALA A 111 -2.64 -9.49 8.94
CA ALA A 111 -2.52 -10.94 9.06
C ALA A 111 -3.75 -11.70 8.54
N SER A 112 -4.92 -11.05 8.51
CA SER A 112 -6.17 -11.61 8.02
C SER A 112 -6.51 -11.14 6.60
N TYR A 113 -5.70 -10.29 5.99
CA TYR A 113 -5.94 -9.82 4.62
C TYR A 113 -5.70 -10.98 3.65
N PRO A 114 -6.73 -11.46 2.93
CA PRO A 114 -6.49 -12.28 1.77
C PRO A 114 -5.84 -11.36 0.76
N ALA A 115 -4.60 -11.64 0.35
CA ALA A 115 -3.98 -10.87 -0.72
C ALA A 115 -4.92 -10.71 -1.94
N GLY A 116 -4.90 -9.55 -2.59
CA GLY A 116 -5.89 -9.24 -3.61
C GLY A 116 -7.35 -9.19 -3.17
N GLY A 117 -7.61 -9.25 -1.86
CA GLY A 117 -8.91 -9.02 -1.28
C GLY A 117 -9.43 -7.66 -1.69
N VAL A 118 -10.64 -7.64 -2.21
CA VAL A 118 -11.36 -6.41 -2.50
C VAL A 118 -12.32 -6.11 -1.37
N ILE A 119 -12.66 -4.85 -1.19
CA ILE A 119 -13.76 -4.46 -0.30
C ILE A 119 -15.07 -4.94 -0.90
N THR A 120 -15.78 -5.79 -0.19
CA THR A 120 -17.06 -6.38 -0.57
C THR A 120 -18.22 -5.74 0.17
N ASP A 121 -18.06 -5.37 1.43
CA ASP A 121 -19.10 -4.68 2.19
C ASP A 121 -18.57 -3.74 3.27
N GLY A 122 -17.25 -3.67 3.45
CA GLY A 122 -16.62 -2.83 4.46
C GLY A 122 -16.70 -3.41 5.88
N SER A 123 -17.12 -4.67 6.03
CA SER A 123 -17.15 -5.39 7.30
C SER A 123 -15.98 -6.34 7.48
N GLU A 124 -15.05 -6.41 6.50
CA GLU A 124 -13.93 -7.33 6.57
C GLU A 124 -13.02 -7.00 7.76
N ALA A 125 -12.50 -8.05 8.42
CA ALA A 125 -11.66 -7.91 9.62
C ALA A 125 -10.37 -7.10 9.40
N TRP A 126 -9.99 -6.88 8.13
CA TRP A 126 -8.79 -6.19 7.70
C TRP A 126 -9.07 -4.76 7.17
N THR A 127 -10.30 -4.25 7.26
CA THR A 127 -10.70 -2.93 6.72
C THR A 127 -9.92 -1.75 7.31
N HIS A 128 -9.58 -1.80 8.59
CA HIS A 128 -8.69 -0.79 9.18
C HIS A 128 -7.28 -0.84 8.58
N TRP A 129 -6.74 -2.04 8.37
CA TRP A 129 -5.43 -2.23 7.75
C TRP A 129 -5.45 -1.76 6.29
N SER A 130 -6.45 -2.15 5.50
CA SER A 130 -6.52 -1.75 4.09
C SER A 130 -6.68 -0.25 3.92
N GLN A 131 -7.42 0.42 4.81
CA GLN A 131 -7.51 1.88 4.77
C GLN A 131 -6.13 2.53 4.94
N LEU A 132 -5.31 2.04 5.87
CA LEU A 132 -3.95 2.53 6.07
C LEU A 132 -3.01 2.19 4.91
N MET A 133 -3.22 1.04 4.25
CA MET A 133 -2.43 0.60 3.10
C MET A 133 -2.95 1.13 1.76
N TRP A 134 -4.03 1.92 1.77
CA TRP A 134 -4.68 2.35 0.53
C TRP A 134 -3.74 3.23 -0.29
N SER A 135 -3.44 2.78 -1.50
CA SER A 135 -2.35 3.30 -2.33
C SER A 135 -2.62 4.68 -2.90
N THR A 136 -3.89 5.01 -3.13
CA THR A 136 -4.28 6.33 -3.60
C THR A 136 -4.37 7.35 -2.47
N SER A 137 -4.43 6.93 -1.20
CA SER A 137 -4.36 7.84 -0.06
C SER A 137 -2.93 8.37 0.07
N THR A 138 -2.79 9.69 0.14
CA THR A 138 -1.51 10.41 0.17
C THR A 138 -1.26 11.10 1.50
N GLU A 139 -2.31 11.51 2.20
CA GLU A 139 -2.19 12.24 3.46
C GLU A 139 -2.98 11.58 4.59
N ILE A 140 -2.53 11.78 5.82
CA ILE A 140 -3.16 11.30 7.05
C ILE A 140 -3.15 12.37 8.13
N GLY A 141 -4.20 12.43 8.93
CA GLY A 141 -4.24 13.22 10.16
C GLY A 141 -5.04 12.50 11.23
N CYS A 142 -4.54 12.51 12.47
CA CYS A 142 -5.11 11.77 13.58
C CYS A 142 -5.46 12.69 14.76
N GLY A 143 -6.51 12.33 15.50
CA GLY A 143 -6.93 13.01 16.71
C GLY A 143 -7.50 12.04 17.73
N ALA A 144 -7.47 12.42 19.00
CA ALA A 144 -7.97 11.60 20.09
C ALA A 144 -8.72 12.42 21.13
N ALA A 145 -9.68 11.80 21.82
CA ALA A 145 -10.40 12.39 22.93
C ALA A 145 -10.56 11.38 24.06
N GLN A 146 -10.31 11.82 25.29
CA GLN A 146 -10.35 10.95 26.48
C GLN A 146 -11.37 11.44 27.51
N VAL A 147 -11.94 10.51 28.27
CA VAL A 147 -12.85 10.78 29.39
C VAL A 147 -12.55 9.82 30.54
N ASN A 148 -12.49 10.36 31.76
CA ASN A 148 -12.44 9.53 32.97
C ASN A 148 -13.86 9.14 33.38
N LYS A 149 -14.07 7.84 33.63
CA LYS A 149 -15.31 7.25 34.14
C LYS A 149 -14.98 6.44 35.39
N GLY A 150 -15.18 7.05 36.56
CA GLY A 150 -14.77 6.45 37.83
C GLY A 150 -13.25 6.24 37.87
N THR A 151 -12.82 5.00 38.04
CA THR A 151 -11.40 4.60 38.09
C THR A 151 -10.80 4.27 36.72
N GLU A 152 -11.56 4.45 35.65
CA GLU A 152 -11.12 4.16 34.28
C GLU A 152 -11.00 5.43 33.43
N THR A 153 -10.07 5.42 32.49
CA THR A 153 -9.96 6.38 31.38
C THR A 153 -10.35 5.66 30.10
N LYS A 154 -11.34 6.18 29.38
CA LYS A 154 -11.69 5.74 28.03
C LYS A 154 -11.14 6.74 27.02
N VAL A 155 -10.51 6.25 25.96
CA VAL A 155 -9.99 7.05 24.84
C VAL A 155 -10.63 6.60 23.54
N PHE A 156 -10.97 7.56 22.69
CA PHE A 156 -11.33 7.37 21.29
C PHE A 156 -10.23 7.97 20.42
N VAL A 157 -9.73 7.20 19.46
CA VAL A 157 -8.71 7.61 18.49
C VAL A 157 -9.31 7.50 17.11
N VAL A 158 -9.15 8.56 16.31
CA VAL A 158 -9.62 8.65 14.94
C VAL A 158 -8.44 9.05 14.07
N CYS A 159 -8.26 8.42 12.92
CA CYS A 159 -7.42 8.94 11.85
C CYS A 159 -8.25 9.11 10.57
N ARG A 160 -7.98 10.20 9.85
CA ARG A 160 -8.54 10.52 8.54
C ARG A 160 -7.47 10.43 7.48
N LEU A 161 -7.82 9.91 6.32
CA LEU A 161 -6.92 9.78 5.17
C LEU A 161 -7.56 10.39 3.93
N THR A 162 -6.77 11.04 3.07
CA THR A 162 -7.28 11.56 1.78
C THR A 162 -6.31 11.25 0.63
N PRO A 163 -6.82 11.00 -0.59
CA PRO A 163 -8.19 10.56 -0.90
C PRO A 163 -8.63 9.34 -0.08
N GLU A 164 -9.94 9.17 0.07
CA GLU A 164 -10.49 8.03 0.80
C GLU A 164 -10.06 6.68 0.21
N GLY A 165 -10.05 5.68 1.09
CA GLY A 165 -9.78 4.30 0.70
C GLY A 165 -10.99 3.43 0.93
N ASN A 166 -10.75 2.13 0.92
CA ASN A 166 -11.78 1.11 1.08
C ASN A 166 -12.95 1.27 0.11
N ILE A 167 -12.65 1.60 -1.14
CA ILE A 167 -13.66 1.71 -2.20
C ILE A 167 -14.18 0.31 -2.54
N PHE A 168 -15.51 0.18 -2.58
CA PHE A 168 -16.18 -1.07 -2.95
C PHE A 168 -15.67 -1.64 -4.27
N GLY A 169 -15.40 -2.95 -4.29
CA GLY A 169 -14.88 -3.68 -5.43
C GLY A 169 -13.40 -3.44 -5.72
N GLN A 170 -12.70 -2.65 -4.90
CA GLN A 170 -11.28 -2.34 -5.08
C GLN A 170 -10.43 -2.90 -3.96
N SER A 171 -9.13 -3.04 -4.23
CA SER A 171 -8.11 -3.45 -3.24
C SER A 171 -7.31 -2.25 -2.75
N PRO A 172 -6.63 -2.33 -1.59
CA PRO A 172 -5.77 -1.25 -1.11
C PRO A 172 -4.56 -0.96 -2.00
N PHE A 173 -4.19 -1.87 -2.89
CA PHE A 173 -3.07 -1.68 -3.81
C PHE A 173 -3.56 -1.18 -5.16
N PRO A 174 -2.77 -0.39 -5.90
CA PRO A 174 -3.25 0.25 -7.12
C PRO A 174 -3.72 -0.81 -8.11
N ASN A 175 -4.80 -0.53 -8.84
CA ASN A 175 -5.35 -1.41 -9.87
C ASN A 175 -4.19 -1.94 -10.74
N ASN A 176 -3.98 -3.27 -10.71
CA ASN A 176 -2.89 -4.07 -11.30
C ASN A 176 -1.70 -4.48 -10.39
N ALA A 177 -1.66 -4.05 -9.12
CA ALA A 177 -0.67 -4.48 -8.11
C ALA A 177 -1.19 -5.57 -7.15
N VAL A 178 -2.44 -6.00 -7.36
CA VAL A 178 -2.86 -7.38 -7.10
C VAL A 178 -2.41 -8.12 -8.37
N LEU A 179 -1.26 -8.80 -8.41
CA LEU A 179 -1.05 -10.09 -7.79
C LEU A 179 0.45 -10.42 -7.64
N ALA A 180 1.16 -9.94 -6.63
CA ALA A 180 2.25 -10.76 -6.03
C ALA A 180 1.63 -11.91 -5.25
N ARG A 181 0.87 -12.73 -5.95
CA ARG A 181 0.39 -14.04 -5.56
C ARG A 181 0.59 -14.84 -6.82
N GLN A 182 1.51 -15.79 -6.80
CA GLN A 182 1.25 -17.24 -6.68
C GLN A 182 -0.22 -17.71 -6.87
N ASP A 183 -1.03 -16.96 -7.57
CA ASP A 183 -2.41 -17.18 -7.89
C ASP A 183 -2.43 -18.20 -9.00
N MET A 184 -2.93 -19.37 -8.61
CA MET A 184 -3.09 -20.54 -9.46
C MET A 184 -4.34 -20.44 -10.34
N SER A 185 -5.00 -19.27 -10.38
CA SER A 185 -6.04 -18.99 -11.36
C SER A 185 -5.55 -19.36 -12.75
N PRO A 186 -6.25 -20.26 -13.46
CA PRO A 186 -5.79 -20.77 -14.74
C PRO A 186 -5.84 -19.72 -15.86
N GLY A 187 -6.44 -18.54 -15.65
CA GLY A 187 -6.70 -17.56 -16.69
C GLY A 187 -8.05 -17.79 -17.39
N PRO A 188 -8.23 -17.33 -18.64
CA PRO A 188 -7.20 -16.81 -19.56
C PRO A 188 -6.67 -15.41 -19.21
N PHE A 189 -5.42 -15.19 -19.56
CA PHE A 189 -4.73 -13.90 -19.45
C PHE A 189 -4.41 -13.36 -20.84
N ASN A 190 -4.45 -12.04 -21.00
CA ASN A 190 -4.04 -11.36 -22.23
C ASN A 190 -2.87 -10.42 -21.90
N GLY A 191 -1.86 -10.39 -22.76
CA GLY A 191 -0.72 -9.50 -22.62
C GLY A 191 0.22 -9.61 -23.82
N ASP A 192 1.45 -9.14 -23.63
CA ASP A 192 2.49 -9.27 -24.64
C ASP A 192 3.40 -10.47 -24.36
N ILE A 193 3.90 -11.09 -25.42
CA ILE A 193 4.98 -12.06 -25.41
C ILE A 193 6.28 -11.41 -25.91
N THR A 194 7.39 -11.68 -25.22
CA THR A 194 8.76 -11.41 -25.67
C THR A 194 9.58 -12.70 -25.65
N HIS A 195 10.85 -12.66 -26.05
CA HIS A 195 11.73 -13.83 -25.99
C HIS A 195 13.07 -13.57 -25.30
N PHE A 196 13.64 -14.66 -24.76
CA PHE A 196 14.96 -14.70 -24.14
C PHE A 196 15.68 -16.04 -24.39
N THR A 197 16.99 -16.03 -24.19
CA THR A 197 17.81 -17.25 -24.18
C THR A 197 17.81 -17.86 -22.76
N PRO A 198 17.33 -19.09 -22.55
CA PRO A 198 17.28 -19.71 -21.22
C PRO A 198 18.63 -19.88 -20.53
N GLY A 199 18.60 -19.82 -19.20
CA GLY A 199 19.75 -20.01 -18.29
C GLY A 199 19.26 -20.35 -16.88
N VAL A 200 19.96 -19.88 -15.84
CA VAL A 200 19.52 -20.07 -14.44
C VAL A 200 18.35 -19.15 -14.13
N GLY A 201 17.17 -19.73 -13.97
CA GLY A 201 15.93 -19.00 -13.68
C GLY A 201 15.63 -18.85 -12.18
N ALA A 202 14.66 -18.01 -11.86
CA ALA A 202 14.19 -17.77 -10.49
C ALA A 202 13.54 -18.98 -9.81
N CYS A 203 13.25 -20.07 -10.55
CA CYS A 203 12.85 -21.35 -9.96
C CYS A 203 14.04 -22.20 -9.48
N GLY A 204 15.28 -21.73 -9.69
CA GLY A 204 16.49 -22.36 -9.17
C GLY A 204 17.08 -23.45 -10.05
N GLU A 205 16.45 -23.73 -11.19
CA GLU A 205 16.92 -24.70 -12.18
C GLU A 205 17.82 -24.02 -13.21
N ASP A 206 18.83 -24.75 -13.70
CA ASP A 206 19.67 -24.33 -14.83
C ASP A 206 19.11 -24.94 -16.12
N ASP A 207 18.37 -24.12 -16.88
CA ASP A 207 17.76 -24.51 -18.15
C ASP A 207 18.62 -24.02 -19.34
N THR A 208 19.94 -23.82 -19.16
CA THR A 208 20.85 -23.40 -20.24
C THR A 208 20.76 -24.36 -21.45
N GLY A 209 20.38 -23.82 -22.61
CA GLY A 209 20.23 -24.58 -23.86
C GLY A 209 18.94 -25.41 -23.96
N ALA A 210 18.03 -25.31 -22.99
CA ALA A 210 16.70 -25.90 -23.06
C ALA A 210 15.74 -25.06 -23.91
N GLY A 211 14.64 -25.69 -24.36
CA GLY A 211 13.50 -25.04 -25.03
C GLY A 211 12.21 -25.24 -24.23
N GLY A 212 11.12 -24.59 -24.64
CA GLY A 212 9.85 -24.66 -23.93
C GLY A 212 9.84 -24.00 -22.56
N ILE A 213 10.65 -22.95 -22.36
CA ILE A 213 10.79 -22.25 -21.08
C ILE A 213 9.99 -20.96 -21.09
N LEU A 214 9.38 -20.63 -19.95
CA LEU A 214 8.62 -19.41 -19.76
C LEU A 214 9.02 -18.71 -18.45
N ALA A 215 9.19 -17.40 -18.53
CA ALA A 215 9.27 -16.50 -17.41
C ALA A 215 7.95 -15.75 -17.22
N LEU A 216 7.28 -15.95 -16.09
CA LEU A 216 6.08 -15.19 -15.74
C LEU A 216 6.48 -13.81 -15.23
N SER A 217 5.60 -12.81 -15.35
CA SER A 217 5.84 -11.50 -14.72
C SER A 217 6.25 -11.64 -13.25
N HIS A 218 7.30 -10.90 -12.85
CA HIS A 218 7.68 -10.75 -11.44
C HIS A 218 6.53 -10.23 -10.59
N LEU A 219 5.60 -9.47 -11.19
CA LEU A 219 4.37 -9.06 -10.52
C LEU A 219 3.58 -10.30 -10.15
N LYS A 220 3.35 -11.26 -11.07
CA LYS A 220 2.59 -12.51 -10.84
C LYS A 220 3.29 -13.46 -9.87
N MET A 221 4.60 -13.66 -10.04
CA MET A 221 5.34 -14.58 -9.18
C MET A 221 5.60 -14.02 -7.77
N GLY A 222 5.63 -12.69 -7.62
CA GLY A 222 5.97 -12.05 -6.36
C GLY A 222 7.43 -12.25 -5.95
N PRO A 223 7.78 -12.01 -4.67
CA PRO A 223 9.17 -12.01 -4.21
C PRO A 223 9.80 -13.41 -4.07
N ARG A 224 8.99 -14.48 -4.00
CA ARG A 224 9.46 -15.86 -3.79
C ARG A 224 10.11 -16.41 -5.07
N SER A 225 11.31 -16.97 -4.94
CA SER A 225 12.08 -17.62 -6.03
C SER A 225 11.92 -19.16 -6.00
N ASN A 226 12.96 -19.94 -5.67
CA ASN A 226 13.07 -21.39 -5.87
C ASN A 226 11.84 -22.25 -5.47
N ASP A 227 11.13 -21.91 -4.38
CA ASP A 227 9.94 -22.66 -3.91
C ASP A 227 8.61 -21.94 -4.26
N ASN A 228 8.57 -21.23 -5.39
CA ASN A 228 7.35 -20.61 -5.86
C ASN A 228 6.38 -21.70 -6.38
N PRO A 229 5.10 -21.75 -5.95
CA PRO A 229 4.12 -22.72 -6.42
C PRO A 229 3.73 -22.53 -7.89
N LEU A 230 4.12 -21.42 -8.53
CA LEU A 230 4.03 -21.27 -9.98
C LEU A 230 5.21 -21.90 -10.72
N CYS A 231 6.33 -22.18 -10.06
CA CYS A 231 7.43 -22.93 -10.67
C CYS A 231 6.97 -24.31 -11.11
N ASN A 232 7.50 -24.76 -12.24
CA ASN A 232 7.20 -26.05 -12.88
C ASN A 232 5.74 -26.22 -13.32
N ARG A 233 4.94 -25.16 -13.26
CA ARG A 233 3.60 -25.15 -13.87
C ARG A 233 3.72 -25.05 -15.38
N HIS A 234 2.76 -25.67 -16.07
CA HIS A 234 2.67 -25.59 -17.51
C HIS A 234 1.76 -24.45 -17.93
N VAL A 235 2.09 -23.83 -19.05
CA VAL A 235 1.33 -22.75 -19.67
C VAL A 235 1.00 -23.14 -21.09
N LYS A 236 -0.26 -22.94 -21.48
CA LYS A 236 -0.70 -22.95 -22.88
C LYS A 236 -0.72 -21.52 -23.39
N LEU A 237 -0.06 -21.26 -24.52
CA LEU A 237 -0.01 -19.96 -25.19
C LEU A 237 -0.69 -20.04 -26.55
N GLU A 238 -1.44 -19.00 -26.90
CA GLU A 238 -2.18 -18.89 -28.16
C GLU A 238 -1.93 -17.53 -28.82
N ALA A 239 -1.48 -17.55 -30.08
CA ALA A 239 -1.31 -16.37 -30.91
C ALA A 239 -1.35 -16.76 -32.40
N ASN A 240 -1.87 -15.88 -33.25
CA ASN A 240 -1.92 -16.08 -34.71
C ASN A 240 -2.58 -17.41 -35.16
N GLY A 241 -3.57 -17.90 -34.41
CA GLY A 241 -4.21 -19.20 -34.66
C GLY A 241 -3.33 -20.42 -34.37
N LYS A 242 -2.19 -20.22 -33.71
CA LYS A 242 -1.26 -21.26 -33.28
C LYS A 242 -1.30 -21.43 -31.76
N VAL A 243 -0.86 -22.61 -31.31
CA VAL A 243 -0.78 -22.97 -29.90
C VAL A 243 0.63 -23.48 -29.60
N ALA A 244 1.20 -23.05 -28.47
CA ALA A 244 2.45 -23.56 -27.92
C ALA A 244 2.29 -23.84 -26.42
N TYR A 245 3.20 -24.65 -25.87
CA TYR A 245 3.25 -24.96 -24.46
C TYR A 245 4.64 -24.66 -23.91
N ALA A 246 4.70 -24.18 -22.67
CA ALA A 246 5.94 -23.88 -21.99
C ALA A 246 5.82 -24.18 -20.49
N THR A 247 6.97 -24.29 -19.82
CA THR A 247 7.07 -24.52 -18.38
C THR A 247 7.59 -23.28 -17.69
N VAL A 248 6.95 -22.88 -16.59
CA VAL A 248 7.38 -21.76 -15.77
C VAL A 248 8.67 -22.14 -15.04
N ARG A 249 9.78 -21.48 -15.38
CA ARG A 249 11.10 -21.71 -14.76
C ARG A 249 11.79 -20.43 -14.30
N ASP A 250 11.25 -19.27 -14.68
CA ASP A 250 11.85 -17.98 -14.34
C ASP A 250 10.80 -16.89 -14.09
N LYS A 251 11.25 -15.71 -13.66
CA LYS A 251 10.45 -14.50 -13.48
C LYS A 251 11.00 -13.36 -14.34
N CYS A 252 10.12 -12.77 -15.14
CA CYS A 252 10.42 -11.63 -15.97
C CYS A 252 10.26 -10.32 -15.16
N MET A 253 11.40 -9.70 -14.82
CA MET A 253 11.43 -8.44 -14.06
C MET A 253 10.92 -7.22 -14.84
N GLY A 254 10.88 -7.29 -16.18
CA GLY A 254 10.36 -6.23 -17.05
C GLY A 254 8.90 -6.39 -17.48
N CYS A 255 8.26 -7.51 -17.18
CA CYS A 255 6.94 -7.85 -17.71
C CYS A 255 5.80 -7.26 -16.87
N LYS A 256 4.77 -6.73 -17.53
CA LYS A 256 3.47 -6.43 -16.89
C LYS A 256 2.78 -7.74 -16.47
N ILE A 257 1.76 -7.67 -15.61
CA ILE A 257 1.16 -8.86 -14.98
C ILE A 257 0.62 -9.91 -15.97
N GLY A 258 0.14 -9.49 -17.14
CA GLY A 258 -0.34 -10.37 -18.21
C GLY A 258 0.71 -10.70 -19.27
N ASP A 259 1.89 -10.07 -19.21
CA ASP A 259 2.98 -10.31 -20.15
C ASP A 259 3.77 -11.55 -19.75
N VAL A 260 4.35 -12.22 -20.75
CA VAL A 260 5.21 -13.39 -20.59
C VAL A 260 6.48 -13.23 -21.43
N ASP A 261 7.58 -13.76 -20.92
CA ASP A 261 8.83 -13.87 -21.67
C ASP A 261 9.09 -15.36 -21.89
N VAL A 262 9.39 -15.78 -23.12
CA VAL A 262 9.52 -17.21 -23.44
C VAL A 262 10.86 -17.52 -24.10
N SER A 263 11.25 -18.79 -24.11
CA SER A 263 12.39 -19.22 -24.89
C SER A 263 12.14 -18.97 -26.40
N GLU A 264 13.20 -18.65 -27.12
CA GLU A 264 13.17 -18.30 -28.56
C GLU A 264 12.39 -19.31 -29.41
N ASP A 265 12.47 -20.61 -29.11
CA ASP A 265 11.74 -21.67 -29.80
C ASP A 265 10.20 -21.56 -29.65
N VAL A 266 9.72 -21.19 -28.46
CA VAL A 266 8.29 -20.97 -28.18
C VAL A 266 7.80 -19.74 -28.93
N PHE A 267 8.60 -18.67 -28.94
CA PHE A 267 8.28 -17.45 -29.67
C PHE A 267 8.17 -17.71 -31.18
N ILE A 268 9.16 -18.41 -31.76
CA ILE A 268 9.17 -18.81 -33.18
C ILE A 268 7.97 -19.72 -33.49
N ALA A 269 7.59 -20.64 -32.60
CA ALA A 269 6.43 -21.49 -32.82
C ALA A 269 5.16 -20.66 -33.07
N LEU A 270 4.95 -19.58 -32.31
CA LEU A 270 3.78 -18.70 -32.39
C LEU A 270 3.88 -17.62 -33.48
N HIS A 271 5.08 -17.07 -33.74
CA HIS A 271 5.27 -15.88 -34.59
C HIS A 271 6.16 -16.09 -35.83
N ASN A 272 6.77 -17.26 -36.00
CA ASN A 272 7.69 -17.66 -37.08
C ASN A 272 9.06 -16.93 -37.13
N ASP A 273 9.24 -15.83 -36.40
CA ASP A 273 10.45 -15.00 -36.47
C ASP A 273 10.65 -14.24 -35.14
N LEU A 274 11.92 -13.95 -34.79
CA LEU A 274 12.29 -13.27 -33.55
C LEU A 274 12.37 -11.74 -33.69
N GLY A 275 12.48 -11.23 -34.92
CA GLY A 275 12.75 -9.82 -35.24
C GLY A 275 11.63 -8.86 -34.87
N ILE A 276 10.39 -9.35 -34.69
CA ILE A 276 9.30 -8.54 -34.15
C ILE A 276 9.52 -8.17 -32.67
N GLY A 277 10.26 -8.97 -31.91
CA GLY A 277 10.68 -8.75 -30.52
C GLY A 277 9.57 -8.79 -29.46
N ARG A 278 8.38 -8.26 -29.77
CA ARG A 278 7.22 -8.19 -28.87
C ARG A 278 5.94 -8.32 -29.68
N ALA A 279 4.98 -9.13 -29.20
CA ALA A 279 3.70 -9.33 -29.88
C ALA A 279 2.57 -9.64 -28.87
N PRO A 280 1.29 -9.50 -29.23
CA PRO A 280 0.19 -9.89 -28.35
C PRO A 280 0.05 -11.42 -28.24
N VAL A 281 -0.37 -11.90 -27.07
CA VAL A 281 -0.63 -13.32 -26.77
C VAL A 281 -1.78 -13.49 -25.78
N THR A 282 -2.48 -14.62 -25.87
CA THR A 282 -3.38 -15.12 -24.82
C THR A 282 -2.78 -16.37 -24.21
N TRP A 283 -2.83 -16.52 -22.88
CA TRP A 283 -2.27 -17.70 -22.22
C TRP A 283 -3.05 -18.14 -20.99
N THR A 284 -2.92 -19.42 -20.64
CA THR A 284 -3.57 -20.06 -19.47
C THR A 284 -2.59 -20.97 -18.74
N LEU A 285 -2.63 -20.99 -17.41
CA LEU A 285 -1.97 -22.04 -16.62
C LEU A 285 -2.78 -23.35 -16.77
N VAL A 286 -2.07 -24.45 -17.00
CA VAL A 286 -2.64 -25.81 -17.10
C VAL A 286 -2.09 -26.75 -16.04
#